data_AF-X1HBA9-F1
#
_entry.id   AF-X1HBA9-F1
#
_cell.length_a   1.000
_cell.length_b   1.000
_cell.length_c   1.000
_cell.angle_alpha   90.00
_cell.angle_beta   90.00
_cell.angle_gamma   90.00
#
_symmetry.space_group_name_H-M   'P 1'
#
loop_
_entity.id
_entity.type
_entity.pdbx_description
1 polymer ?
#
loop_
_entity_poly.entity_id
_entity_poly.type
_entity_poly.pdbx_seq_one_letter_code
_entity_poly.pdbx_strand_id
1 'polypeptide(L)'
;MVYKVDHPNFSILFDSCHAHMCSVMGSRQLGQKETLDGGVVQFAHMLTGKIGHIHLIDSDETLHDDETSTHAPLGTGVLDFDKI
;
A
#
# COMPACT_ATOMS: atom_id res chain seq x y z
N MET A 1 0.27 -14.08 4.88
CA MET A 1 -0.29 -14.40 6.22
C MET A 1 -1.78 -14.69 6.15
N VAL A 2 -2.61 -13.82 5.55
CA VAL A 2 -4.07 -14.02 5.40
C VAL A 2 -4.46 -15.38 4.81
N TYR A 3 -3.77 -15.85 3.77
CA TYR A 3 -4.02 -17.18 3.17
C TYR A 3 -3.67 -18.36 4.08
N LYS A 4 -2.80 -18.18 5.08
CA LYS A 4 -2.50 -19.23 6.06
C LYS A 4 -3.54 -19.28 7.18
N VAL A 5 -4.13 -18.13 7.52
CA VAL A 5 -5.21 -18.06 8.52
C VAL A 5 -6.52 -18.57 7.93
N ASP A 6 -6.82 -18.18 6.69
CA ASP A 6 -7.96 -18.63 5.88
C ASP A 6 -9.31 -18.71 6.63
N HIS A 7 -9.64 -17.65 7.36
CA HIS A 7 -10.85 -17.57 8.16
C HIS A 7 -11.78 -16.46 7.61
N PRO A 8 -13.10 -16.68 7.50
CA PRO A 8 -14.03 -15.70 6.91
C PRO A 8 -14.06 -14.34 7.63
N ASN A 9 -13.73 -14.33 8.93
CA ASN A 9 -13.66 -13.09 9.73
C ASN A 9 -12.24 -12.49 9.80
N PHE A 10 -11.29 -12.98 8.99
CA PHE A 10 -9.92 -12.48 8.97
C PHE A 10 -9.58 -12.01 7.55
N SER A 11 -9.43 -10.69 7.40
CA SER A 11 -9.17 -10.04 6.11
C SER A 11 -8.04 -9.01 6.23
N ILE A 12 -7.58 -8.50 5.09
CA ILE A 12 -6.59 -7.42 5.01
C ILE A 12 -7.32 -6.07 5.03
N LEU A 13 -6.82 -5.15 5.85
CA LEU A 13 -7.04 -3.72 5.66
C LEU A 13 -5.98 -3.22 4.67
N PHE A 14 -6.43 -2.77 3.51
CA PHE A 14 -5.56 -2.21 2.49
C PHE A 14 -5.48 -0.69 2.63
N ASP A 15 -4.30 -0.18 2.93
CA ASP A 15 -4.04 1.26 3.02
C ASP A 15 -3.23 1.68 1.78
N SER A 16 -3.78 2.56 0.94
CA SER A 16 -3.16 2.90 -0.35
C SER A 16 -1.84 3.66 -0.21
N CYS A 17 -1.68 4.47 0.84
CA CYS A 17 -0.45 5.21 1.09
C CYS A 17 0.66 4.26 1.56
N HIS A 18 0.34 3.36 2.49
CA HIS A 18 1.29 2.33 2.93
C HIS A 18 1.65 1.37 1.80
N ALA A 19 0.67 0.97 0.98
CA ALA A 19 0.89 0.14 -0.19
C ALA A 19 1.84 0.81 -1.19
N HIS A 20 1.75 2.13 -1.39
CA HIS A 20 2.71 2.92 -2.20
C HIS A 20 4.12 2.84 -1.65
N MET A 21 4.27 3.11 -0.34
CA MET A 21 5.57 3.07 0.32
C MET A 21 6.24 1.69 0.23
N CYS A 22 5.44 0.62 0.23
CA CYS A 22 5.94 -0.75 0.05
C CYS A 22 6.25 -1.09 -1.42
N SER A 23 5.31 -0.85 -2.33
CA SER A 23 5.36 -1.39 -3.70
C SER A 23 6.12 -0.51 -4.69
N VAL A 24 6.25 0.79 -4.43
CA VAL A 24 6.92 1.76 -5.32
C VAL A 24 8.18 2.30 -4.67
N MET A 25 8.09 2.77 -3.43
CA MET A 25 9.24 3.42 -2.78
C MET A 25 10.23 2.44 -2.16
N GLY A 26 9.80 1.22 -1.81
CA GLY A 26 10.60 0.26 -1.05
C GLY A 26 11.11 0.86 0.27
N SER A 27 10.26 1.65 0.93
CA SER A 27 10.64 2.44 2.09
C SER A 27 11.11 1.57 3.24
N ARG A 28 12.22 1.95 3.86
CA ARG A 28 12.89 1.24 4.97
C ARG A 28 13.33 -0.19 4.66
N GLN A 29 13.28 -0.65 3.42
CA GLN A 29 13.94 -1.90 3.02
C GLN A 29 15.46 -1.75 3.17
N LEU A 30 16.12 -2.77 3.68
CA LEU A 30 17.58 -2.83 3.75
C LEU A 30 18.14 -3.41 2.46
N GLY A 31 19.25 -2.85 1.97
CA GLY A 31 19.92 -3.36 0.77
C GLY A 31 19.24 -2.94 -0.54
N GLN A 32 19.20 -3.86 -1.51
CA GLN A 32 18.57 -3.60 -2.80
C GLN A 32 17.06 -3.60 -2.61
N LYS A 33 16.41 -2.48 -2.99
CA LYS A 33 14.96 -2.36 -2.93
C LYS A 33 14.31 -3.33 -3.92
N GLU A 34 13.30 -4.05 -3.43
CA GLU A 34 12.42 -4.91 -4.19
C GLU A 34 11.04 -4.24 -4.27
N THR A 35 10.68 -3.82 -5.48
CA THR A 35 9.45 -3.08 -5.79
C THR A 35 8.60 -3.87 -6.78
N LEU A 36 7.38 -3.43 -7.02
CA LEU A 36 6.47 -4.02 -8.01
C LEU A 36 6.40 -3.13 -9.25
N ASP A 37 6.59 -3.70 -10.44
CA ASP A 37 6.53 -2.96 -11.70
C ASP A 37 5.17 -2.27 -11.92
N GLY A 38 4.07 -2.89 -11.46
CA GLY A 38 2.72 -2.33 -11.48
C GLY A 38 2.34 -1.58 -10.20
N GLY A 39 3.28 -1.33 -9.29
CA GLY A 39 3.11 -0.54 -8.07
C GLY A 39 1.92 -0.95 -7.21
N VAL A 40 1.21 0.06 -6.70
CA VAL A 40 0.06 -0.10 -5.77
C VAL A 40 -1.05 -0.94 -6.38
N VAL A 41 -1.34 -0.75 -7.67
CA VAL A 41 -2.39 -1.47 -8.39
C VAL A 41 -2.08 -2.96 -8.45
N GLN A 42 -0.85 -3.32 -8.82
CA GLN A 42 -0.41 -4.72 -8.77
C GLN A 42 -0.51 -5.28 -7.35
N PHE A 43 -0.13 -4.50 -6.33
CA PHE A 43 -0.20 -4.95 -4.95
C PHE A 43 -1.65 -5.24 -4.50
N ALA A 44 -2.60 -4.36 -4.85
CA ALA A 44 -4.02 -4.57 -4.58
C ALA A 44 -4.52 -5.85 -5.26
N HIS A 45 -4.15 -6.08 -6.53
CA HIS A 45 -4.53 -7.30 -7.26
C HIS A 45 -3.97 -8.58 -6.63
N MET A 46 -2.74 -8.56 -6.09
CA MET A 46 -2.18 -9.71 -5.38
C MET A 46 -3.00 -10.12 -4.15
N LEU A 47 -3.83 -9.21 -3.61
CA LEU A 47 -4.69 -9.42 -2.45
C LEU A 47 -6.17 -9.62 -2.82
N THR A 48 -6.48 -9.84 -4.11
CA THR A 48 -7.84 -10.06 -4.60
C THR A 48 -8.57 -11.12 -3.77
N GLY A 49 -9.79 -10.78 -3.32
CA GLY A 49 -10.64 -11.64 -2.50
C GLY A 49 -10.23 -11.75 -1.03
N LYS A 50 -9.17 -11.05 -0.59
CA LYS A 50 -8.72 -11.02 0.81
C LYS A 50 -8.76 -9.63 1.45
N ILE A 51 -8.95 -8.56 0.68
CA ILE A 51 -9.18 -7.21 1.21
C ILE A 51 -10.61 -7.13 1.76
N GLY A 52 -10.75 -6.79 3.03
CA GLY A 52 -12.05 -6.59 3.69
C GLY A 52 -12.32 -5.15 4.11
N HIS A 53 -11.29 -4.31 4.17
CA HIS A 53 -11.40 -2.89 4.49
C HIS A 53 -10.36 -2.09 3.72
N ILE A 54 -10.66 -0.82 3.44
CA ILE A 54 -9.77 0.07 2.68
C ILE A 54 -9.62 1.39 3.43
N HIS A 55 -8.37 1.82 3.59
CA HIS A 55 -8.02 3.21 3.84
C HIS A 55 -7.56 3.83 2.52
N LEU A 56 -8.34 4.77 2.01
CA LEU A 56 -8.01 5.50 0.79
C LEU A 56 -7.30 6.79 1.17
N ILE A 57 -5.98 6.81 0.99
CA ILE A 57 -5.07 7.85 1.44
C ILE A 57 -4.04 8.10 0.35
N ASP A 58 -3.79 9.37 0.04
CA ASP A 58 -2.76 9.77 -0.92
C ASP A 58 -1.38 9.82 -0.28
N SER A 59 -0.34 9.77 -1.10
CA SER A 59 1.05 9.77 -0.64
C SER A 59 1.82 10.93 -1.26
N ASP A 60 2.66 11.59 -0.46
CA ASP A 60 3.68 12.53 -0.96
C ASP A 60 5.07 11.87 -1.08
N GLU A 61 5.12 10.53 -0.97
CA GLU A 61 6.33 9.69 -1.02
C GLU A 61 7.32 9.88 0.13
N THR A 62 6.99 10.71 1.11
CA THR A 62 7.83 10.95 2.29
C THR A 62 7.41 10.09 3.49
N LEU A 63 8.32 9.99 4.45
CA LEU A 63 8.04 9.41 5.74
C LEU A 63 7.91 10.52 6.80
N HIS A 64 6.89 10.43 7.62
CA HIS A 64 6.73 11.19 8.83
C HIS A 64 7.77 10.72 9.86
N ASP A 65 8.66 11.63 10.24
CA ASP A 65 9.78 11.40 11.17
C ASP A 65 10.63 10.18 10.79
N ASP A 66 10.80 9.92 9.49
CA ASP A 66 11.47 8.73 8.93
C ASP A 66 10.84 7.37 9.32
N GLU A 67 9.70 7.32 10.02
CA GLU A 67 9.10 6.11 10.58
C GLU A 67 7.92 5.55 9.78
N THR A 68 6.92 6.38 9.46
CA THR A 68 5.68 5.94 8.78
C THR A 68 5.38 6.84 7.59
N SER A 69 4.50 6.44 6.68
CA SER A 69 4.13 7.28 5.53
C SER A 69 3.51 8.61 5.96
N THR A 70 3.90 9.70 5.29
CA THR A 70 3.18 10.97 5.38
C THR A 70 1.93 10.90 4.51
N HIS A 71 0.77 11.22 5.09
CA HIS A 71 -0.50 11.21 4.38
C HIS A 71 -0.72 12.55 3.69
N ALA A 72 -0.89 12.51 2.37
CA ALA A 72 -1.31 13.66 1.60
C ALA A 72 -2.85 13.71 1.53
N PRO A 73 -3.45 14.91 1.49
CA PRO A 73 -4.84 15.06 1.09
C PRO A 73 -5.09 14.42 -0.29
N LEU A 74 -6.27 13.83 -0.48
CA LEU A 74 -6.64 13.18 -1.75
C LEU A 74 -6.51 14.14 -2.94
N GLY A 75 -5.80 13.70 -3.98
CA GLY A 75 -5.59 14.46 -5.21
C GLY A 75 -4.47 15.51 -5.11
N THR A 76 -3.70 15.49 -4.02
CA THR A 76 -2.53 16.37 -3.84
C THR A 76 -1.21 15.61 -3.79
N GLY A 77 -1.27 14.28 -3.65
CA GLY A 77 -0.12 13.40 -3.71
C GLY A 77 0.06 12.80 -5.11
N VAL A 78 0.69 11.63 -5.15
CA VAL A 78 1.14 10.97 -6.39
C VAL A 78 0.26 9.82 -6.84
N LEU A 79 -0.73 9.40 -6.04
CA LEU A 79 -1.54 8.23 -6.36
C LEU A 79 -2.61 8.55 -7.41
N ASP A 80 -2.66 7.71 -8.44
CA ASP A 80 -3.71 7.73 -9.47
C ASP A 80 -4.89 6.86 -9.02
N PHE A 81 -5.85 7.49 -8.34
CA PHE A 81 -7.03 6.80 -7.79
C PHE A 81 -8.00 6.28 -8.85
N ASP A 82 -7.92 6.72 -10.11
CA ASP A 82 -8.73 6.14 -11.18
C ASP A 82 -8.24 4.73 -11.56
N LYS A 83 -7.03 4.34 -11.11
CA LYS A 83 -6.43 3.02 -11.38
C LYS A 83 -6.39 2.09 -10.17
N ILE A 84 -6.62 2.59 -8.96
CA ILE A 84 -6.54 1.86 -7.69
C ILE A 84 -7.93 1.40 -7.26
#